data_AF-E2BVQ0-F1
#
_entry.id   AF-E2BVQ0-F1
#
_cell.length_a   1.000
_cell.length_b   1.000
_cell.length_c   1.000
_cell.angle_alpha   90.00
_cell.angle_beta   90.00
_cell.angle_gamma   90.00
#
_symmetry.space_group_name_H-M   'P 1'
#
loop_
_entity.id
_entity.type
_entity.pdbx_description
1 polymer ?
#
loop_
_entity_poly.entity_id
_entity_poly.type
_entity_poly.pdbx_seq_one_letter_code
_entity_poly.pdbx_strand_id
1 'polypeptide(L)'
;MINFSEENVWKLCQDVATRHPSELQYCHVAFISNPRRSVPLWRQRAGKDEDKLVVWDYHAILIYAPDERAVVYDLESSLPFPTHFWKYATETFRSDEALRPEYHRRFRLVPASVYLQQFASDRHHMKREDGTWIKTPPDYPPISTPTCKDNLDSFINMEQGTGLGVVMSLKQLVNRFYRPNVNTQAPMPPQPQAATAT
;
A
#
# COMPACT_ATOMS: atom_id res chain seq x y z
N MET A 1 8.93 -10.57 8.79
CA MET A 1 9.58 -10.53 7.46
C MET A 1 9.81 -9.07 7.11
N ILE A 2 10.91 -8.75 6.42
CA ILE A 2 11.27 -7.39 5.98
C ILE A 2 11.63 -7.42 4.49
N ASN A 3 11.33 -6.34 3.76
CA ASN A 3 11.63 -6.16 2.34
C ASN A 3 11.73 -4.66 2.01
N PHE A 4 11.86 -4.34 0.71
CA PHE A 4 11.88 -2.96 0.21
C PHE A 4 10.50 -2.49 -0.29
N SER A 5 9.40 -2.88 0.38
CA SER A 5 8.04 -2.52 -0.05
C SER A 5 7.83 -1.00 -0.07
N GLU A 6 8.48 -0.28 0.85
CA GLU A 6 8.48 1.18 0.93
C GLU A 6 9.08 1.83 -0.32
N GLU A 7 10.20 1.32 -0.84
CA GLU A 7 10.83 1.85 -2.06
C GLU A 7 10.05 1.43 -3.31
N ASN A 8 9.52 0.20 -3.33
CA ASN A 8 8.65 -0.28 -4.41
C ASN A 8 7.42 0.63 -4.58
N VAL A 9 6.75 0.96 -3.48
CA VAL A 9 5.60 1.88 -3.50
C VAL A 9 6.02 3.31 -3.83
N TRP A 10 7.21 3.76 -3.39
CA TRP A 10 7.73 5.07 -3.77
C TRP A 10 7.94 5.17 -5.28
N LYS A 11 8.49 4.12 -5.91
CA LYS A 11 8.67 4.04 -7.36
C LYS A 11 7.34 4.03 -8.11
N LEU A 12 6.33 3.32 -7.60
CA LEU A 12 4.97 3.40 -8.16
C LEU A 12 4.40 4.83 -8.08
N CYS A 13 4.59 5.52 -6.95
CA CYS A 13 4.16 6.91 -6.81
C CYS A 13 4.91 7.84 -7.78
N GLN A 14 6.22 7.66 -7.92
CA GLN A 14 7.06 8.46 -8.83
C GLN A 14 6.58 8.28 -10.27
N ASP A 15 6.33 7.04 -10.67
CA ASP A 15 5.88 6.68 -12.00
C ASP A 15 4.49 7.26 -12.32
N VAL A 16 3.55 7.24 -11.36
CA VAL A 16 2.26 7.96 -11.47
C VAL A 16 2.49 9.47 -11.60
N ALA A 17 3.34 10.06 -10.76
CA ALA A 17 3.62 11.50 -10.81
C ALA A 17 4.21 11.94 -12.17
N THR A 18 5.02 11.10 -12.80
CA THR A 18 5.63 11.37 -14.11
C THR A 18 4.65 11.14 -15.27
N ARG A 19 3.93 10.03 -15.28
CA ARG A 19 3.10 9.63 -16.44
C ARG A 19 1.66 10.12 -16.35
N HIS A 20 1.13 10.29 -15.14
CA HIS A 20 -0.26 10.61 -14.84
C HIS A 20 -0.38 11.60 -13.66
N PRO A 21 0.22 12.80 -13.76
CA PRO A 21 0.32 13.73 -12.62
C PRO A 21 -1.04 14.13 -12.02
N SER A 22 -2.11 14.19 -12.83
CA SER A 22 -3.47 14.48 -12.36
C SER A 22 -4.03 13.42 -11.41
N GLU A 23 -3.53 12.18 -11.51
CA GLU A 23 -4.02 11.05 -10.73
C GLU A 23 -3.32 10.91 -9.38
N LEU A 24 -2.17 11.56 -9.19
CA LEU A 24 -1.37 11.45 -7.96
C LEU A 24 -2.15 11.90 -6.72
N GLN A 25 -3.09 12.85 -6.87
CA GLN A 25 -3.93 13.33 -5.77
C GLN A 25 -4.86 12.24 -5.20
N TYR A 26 -5.15 11.20 -5.99
CA TYR A 26 -5.99 10.06 -5.60
C TYR A 26 -5.18 8.89 -5.02
N CYS A 27 -3.85 8.99 -5.05
CA CYS A 27 -2.91 7.99 -4.56
C CYS A 27 -2.59 8.21 -3.08
N HIS A 28 -2.69 7.15 -2.29
CA HIS A 28 -2.39 7.11 -0.88
C HIS A 28 -1.44 5.96 -0.57
N VAL A 29 -0.34 6.22 0.11
CA VAL A 29 0.57 5.19 0.61
C VAL A 29 0.11 4.77 2.00
N ALA A 30 -0.14 3.48 2.18
CA ALA A 30 -0.48 2.92 3.49
C ALA A 30 0.68 2.07 4.00
N PHE A 31 1.32 2.52 5.08
CA PHE A 31 2.19 1.69 5.90
C PHE A 31 1.34 0.90 6.88
N ILE A 32 1.63 -0.39 6.98
CA ILE A 32 0.89 -1.36 7.80
C ILE A 32 1.86 -1.88 8.84
N SER A 33 1.59 -1.64 10.11
CA SER A 33 2.41 -2.14 11.22
C SER A 33 1.59 -2.10 12.52
N ASN A 34 2.23 -2.37 13.64
CA ASN A 34 1.68 -2.21 14.98
C ASN A 34 2.83 -1.99 15.99
N PRO A 35 2.56 -1.69 17.27
CA PRO A 35 3.61 -1.44 18.25
C PRO A 35 4.61 -2.60 18.42
N ARG A 36 4.22 -3.84 18.08
CA ARG A 36 5.08 -5.02 18.14
C ARG A 36 5.86 -5.29 16.86
N ARG A 37 5.62 -4.53 15.80
CA ARG A 37 6.11 -4.83 14.44
C ARG A 37 5.86 -6.28 14.09
N SER A 38 4.60 -6.70 14.25
CA SER A 38 4.20 -8.07 14.03
C SER A 38 2.77 -8.07 13.50
N VAL A 39 2.63 -7.87 12.20
CA VAL A 39 1.33 -7.79 11.53
C VAL A 39 1.14 -8.98 10.58
N PRO A 40 0.12 -9.82 10.80
CA PRO A 40 -0.21 -10.90 9.89
C PRO A 40 -0.93 -10.36 8.65
N LEU A 41 -0.44 -10.73 7.47
CA LEU A 41 -1.07 -10.48 6.18
C LEU A 41 -1.19 -11.79 5.40
N TRP A 42 -2.39 -12.08 4.89
CA TRP A 42 -2.67 -13.25 4.07
C TRP A 42 -2.47 -12.96 2.59
N ARG A 43 -2.49 -14.01 1.76
CA ARG A 43 -2.34 -13.86 0.30
C ARG A 43 -1.06 -13.11 -0.07
N GLN A 44 0.05 -13.45 0.58
CA GLN A 44 1.37 -12.89 0.33
C GLN A 44 2.25 -13.92 -0.40
N ARG A 45 2.95 -13.50 -1.45
CA ARG A 45 3.80 -14.36 -2.32
C ARG A 45 4.82 -15.17 -1.54
N ALA A 46 5.39 -14.60 -0.47
CA ALA A 46 6.37 -15.27 0.36
C ALA A 46 5.77 -16.30 1.35
N GLY A 47 4.44 -16.35 1.47
CA GLY A 47 3.72 -17.34 2.27
C GLY A 47 3.81 -18.73 1.65
N LYS A 48 4.00 -19.75 2.49
CA LYS A 48 4.20 -21.14 2.04
C LYS A 48 2.88 -21.90 1.93
N ASP A 49 2.03 -21.77 2.94
CA ASP A 49 0.78 -22.53 3.09
C ASP A 49 -0.33 -22.06 2.15
N GLU A 50 -1.48 -22.75 2.14
CA GLU A 50 -2.64 -22.42 1.29
C GLU A 50 -3.14 -20.98 1.49
N ASP A 51 -3.09 -20.53 2.74
CA ASP A 51 -3.50 -19.20 3.17
C ASP A 51 -2.48 -18.11 2.83
N LYS A 52 -1.25 -18.51 2.48
CA LYS A 52 -0.16 -17.61 2.10
C LYS A 52 0.07 -16.51 3.16
N LEU A 53 -0.02 -16.89 4.43
CA LEU A 53 0.18 -16.00 5.57
C LEU A 53 1.67 -15.63 5.73
N VAL A 54 1.93 -14.35 5.96
CA VAL A 54 3.23 -13.82 6.37
C VAL A 54 3.03 -12.85 7.53
N VAL A 55 3.92 -12.93 8.53
CA VAL A 55 4.00 -11.94 9.61
C VAL A 55 5.10 -10.94 9.29
N TRP A 56 4.71 -9.70 9.03
CA TRP A 56 5.59 -8.59 8.67
C TRP A 56 5.95 -7.74 9.88
N ASP A 57 7.12 -7.11 9.85
CA ASP A 57 7.44 -6.02 10.78
C ASP A 57 6.68 -4.75 10.40
N TYR A 58 6.71 -4.44 9.11
CA TYR A 58 5.81 -3.51 8.44
C TYR A 58 5.63 -3.95 6.98
N HIS A 59 4.61 -3.41 6.32
CA HIS A 59 4.43 -3.54 4.87
C HIS A 59 3.91 -2.22 4.31
N ALA A 60 4.32 -1.84 3.10
CA ALA A 60 3.81 -0.67 2.41
C ALA A 60 3.01 -1.09 1.17
N ILE A 61 1.84 -0.46 0.99
CA ILE A 61 0.99 -0.62 -0.20
C ILE A 61 0.57 0.74 -0.76
N LEU A 62 0.24 0.78 -2.05
CA LEU A 62 -0.39 1.94 -2.67
C LEU A 62 -1.89 1.70 -2.82
N ILE A 63 -2.70 2.64 -2.35
CA ILE A 63 -4.15 2.68 -2.55
C ILE A 63 -4.43 3.81 -3.55
N TYR A 64 -5.08 3.47 -4.66
CA TYR A 64 -5.59 4.44 -5.62
C TYR A 64 -7.11 4.50 -5.51
N ALA A 65 -7.65 5.69 -5.26
CA ALA A 65 -9.07 5.90 -5.01
C ALA A 65 -9.55 7.24 -5.60
N PRO A 66 -9.74 7.31 -6.93
CA PRO A 66 -10.21 8.53 -7.61
C PRO A 66 -11.70 8.80 -7.38
N ASP A 67 -12.47 7.75 -7.14
CA ASP A 67 -13.92 7.78 -6.98
C ASP A 67 -14.37 6.57 -6.12
N GLU A 68 -15.52 5.96 -6.44
CA GLU A 68 -16.04 4.76 -5.81
C GLU A 68 -15.19 3.49 -6.06
N ARG A 69 -14.18 3.55 -6.93
CA ARG A 69 -13.30 2.44 -7.32
C ARG A 69 -11.95 2.55 -6.63
N ALA A 70 -11.89 2.12 -5.38
CA ALA A 70 -10.62 1.95 -4.69
C ALA A 70 -9.94 0.63 -5.10
N VAL A 71 -8.67 0.70 -5.48
CA VAL A 71 -7.81 -0.46 -5.77
C VAL A 71 -6.49 -0.37 -5.00
N VAL A 72 -5.89 -1.53 -4.75
CA VAL A 72 -4.63 -1.70 -4.03
C VAL A 72 -3.58 -2.25 -5.00
N TYR A 73 -2.42 -1.59 -5.03
CA TYR A 73 -1.21 -2.08 -5.66
C TYR A 73 -0.28 -2.58 -4.56
N ASP A 74 -0.15 -3.90 -4.46
CA ASP A 74 0.75 -4.60 -3.56
C ASP A 74 1.56 -5.62 -4.39
N LEU A 75 2.85 -5.34 -4.58
CA LEU A 75 3.74 -6.19 -5.37
C LEU A 75 4.02 -7.53 -4.69
N GLU A 76 3.87 -7.60 -3.36
CA GLU A 76 4.09 -8.80 -2.57
C GLU A 76 2.83 -9.67 -2.48
N SER A 77 1.67 -9.19 -2.95
CA SER A 77 0.42 -9.95 -2.90
C SER A 77 0.39 -11.08 -3.93
N SER A 78 -0.25 -12.19 -3.57
CA SER A 78 -0.64 -13.26 -4.50
C SER A 78 -2.02 -13.01 -5.14
N LEU A 79 -2.69 -11.91 -4.81
CA LEU A 79 -3.93 -11.48 -5.45
C LEU A 79 -3.64 -10.80 -6.81
N PRO A 80 -4.67 -10.56 -7.66
CA PRO A 80 -4.49 -9.82 -8.91
C PRO A 80 -3.82 -8.45 -8.72
N PHE A 81 -3.13 -7.94 -9.74
CA PHE A 81 -2.46 -6.65 -9.64
C PHE A 81 -3.00 -5.69 -10.72
N PRO A 82 -3.70 -4.60 -10.35
CA PRO A 82 -4.14 -4.24 -8.99
C PRO A 82 -5.31 -5.11 -8.49
N THR A 83 -5.58 -5.09 -7.18
CA THR A 83 -6.75 -5.74 -6.56
C THR A 83 -7.75 -4.71 -6.07
N HIS A 84 -9.06 -4.91 -6.28
CA HIS A 84 -10.08 -4.06 -5.66
C HIS A 84 -9.94 -4.02 -4.12
N PHE A 85 -10.04 -2.83 -3.52
CA PHE A 85 -9.81 -2.65 -2.09
C PHE A 85 -10.68 -3.57 -1.24
N TRP A 86 -11.97 -3.75 -1.58
CA TRP A 86 -12.87 -4.64 -0.84
C TRP A 86 -12.33 -6.07 -0.79
N LYS A 87 -11.83 -6.59 -1.92
CA LYS A 87 -11.27 -7.94 -2.04
C LYS A 87 -9.97 -8.05 -1.27
N TYR A 88 -9.09 -7.07 -1.43
CA TYR A 88 -7.82 -7.01 -0.71
C TYR A 88 -8.03 -6.97 0.80
N ALA A 89 -8.96 -6.13 1.28
CA ALA A 89 -9.27 -6.03 2.71
C ALA A 89 -9.84 -7.35 3.26
N THR A 90 -10.78 -7.97 2.55
CA THR A 90 -11.39 -9.23 2.98
C THR A 90 -10.40 -10.38 2.99
N GLU A 91 -9.53 -10.51 1.98
CA GLU A 91 -8.65 -11.67 1.84
C GLU A 91 -7.28 -11.50 2.50
N THR A 92 -6.70 -10.30 2.44
CA THR A 92 -5.35 -10.01 2.96
C THR A 92 -5.39 -9.58 4.41
N PHE A 93 -6.28 -8.65 4.79
CA PHE A 93 -6.38 -8.20 6.16
C PHE A 93 -7.20 -9.17 7.00
N ARG A 94 -8.36 -9.62 6.49
CA ARG A 94 -9.37 -10.37 7.28
C ARG A 94 -9.83 -9.57 8.52
N SER A 95 -10.70 -10.13 9.35
CA SER A 95 -11.16 -9.46 10.59
C SER A 95 -10.06 -9.43 11.66
N ASP A 96 -9.98 -8.34 12.43
CA ASP A 96 -9.17 -8.27 13.65
C ASP A 96 -9.81 -9.05 14.82
N GLU A 97 -11.09 -9.40 14.75
CA GLU A 97 -11.80 -10.14 15.82
C GLU A 97 -11.24 -11.54 16.05
N ALA A 98 -10.69 -12.17 15.00
CA ALA A 98 -10.04 -13.47 15.07
C ALA A 98 -8.58 -13.39 15.57
N LEU A 99 -8.05 -12.17 15.76
CA LEU A 99 -6.67 -11.94 16.19
C LEU A 99 -6.60 -11.47 17.64
N ARG A 100 -5.52 -11.86 18.31
CA ARG A 100 -5.17 -11.25 19.60
C ARG A 100 -4.85 -9.76 19.38
N PRO A 101 -5.23 -8.85 20.30
CA PRO A 101 -5.08 -7.40 20.13
C PRO A 101 -3.68 -6.92 19.76
N GLU A 102 -2.64 -7.62 20.22
CA GLU A 102 -1.25 -7.29 19.90
C GLU A 102 -0.85 -7.52 18.44
N TYR A 103 -1.67 -8.25 17.66
CA TYR A 103 -1.51 -8.45 16.22
C TYR A 103 -2.44 -7.56 15.38
N HIS A 104 -3.30 -6.76 16.02
CA HIS A 104 -4.19 -5.84 15.29
C HIS A 104 -3.37 -4.89 14.45
N ARG A 105 -3.75 -4.78 13.18
CA ARG A 105 -3.00 -3.97 12.23
C ARG A 105 -3.44 -2.52 12.35
N ARG A 106 -2.46 -1.62 12.31
CA ARG A 106 -2.67 -0.18 12.17
C ARG A 106 -2.10 0.28 10.83
N PHE A 107 -2.70 1.35 10.33
CA PHE A 107 -2.46 1.83 8.98
C PHE A 107 -2.09 3.32 9.04
N ARG A 108 -0.85 3.67 8.73
CA ARG A 108 -0.48 5.07 8.50
C ARG A 108 -0.71 5.39 7.04
N LEU A 109 -1.70 6.24 6.78
CA LEU A 109 -2.10 6.65 5.45
C LEU A 109 -1.50 8.03 5.12
N VAL A 110 -0.64 8.08 4.10
CA VAL A 110 0.08 9.28 3.66
C VAL A 110 -0.32 9.60 2.22
N PRO A 111 -0.66 10.86 1.87
CA PRO A 111 -0.84 11.24 0.46
C PRO A 111 0.44 10.97 -0.34
N ALA A 112 0.32 10.43 -1.56
CA ALA A 112 1.48 10.06 -2.38
C ALA A 112 2.39 11.27 -2.69
N SER A 113 1.81 12.46 -2.87
CA SER A 113 2.58 13.70 -3.05
C SER A 113 3.48 14.03 -1.86
N VAL A 114 2.97 13.87 -0.62
CA VAL A 114 3.73 14.06 0.61
C VAL A 114 4.80 12.97 0.73
N TYR A 115 4.45 11.72 0.41
CA TYR A 115 5.39 10.61 0.46
C TYR A 115 6.59 10.83 -0.48
N LEU A 116 6.36 11.25 -1.72
CA LEU A 116 7.42 11.56 -2.68
C LEU A 116 8.34 12.69 -2.22
N GLN A 117 7.80 13.70 -1.53
CA GLN A 117 8.56 14.85 -1.09
C GLN A 117 9.38 14.60 0.19
N GLN A 118 8.91 13.69 1.06
CA GLN A 118 9.41 13.60 2.42
C GLN A 118 10.08 12.26 2.75
N PHE A 119 9.77 11.18 2.04
CA PHE A 119 10.34 9.86 2.35
C PHE A 119 11.84 9.81 2.07
N ALA A 120 12.58 9.23 3.01
CA ALA A 120 13.98 8.91 2.87
C ALA A 120 14.30 7.57 3.56
N SER A 121 15.11 6.74 2.92
CA SER A 121 15.74 5.60 3.58
C SER A 121 17.15 5.37 3.07
N ASP A 122 18.07 5.16 4.01
CA ASP A 122 19.46 4.78 3.72
C ASP A 122 19.65 3.25 3.65
N ARG A 123 18.55 2.49 3.78
CA ARG A 123 18.48 1.01 3.75
C ARG A 123 19.19 0.32 4.90
N HIS A 124 19.59 1.00 5.98
CA HIS A 124 20.31 0.36 7.09
C HIS A 124 19.51 -0.76 7.74
N HIS A 125 18.17 -0.63 7.79
CA HIS A 125 17.25 -1.64 8.33
C HIS A 125 17.32 -2.99 7.59
N MET A 126 17.85 -3.00 6.36
CA MET A 126 18.05 -4.21 5.55
C MET A 126 19.46 -4.81 5.67
N LYS A 127 20.31 -4.26 6.54
CA LYS A 127 21.65 -4.78 6.83
C LYS A 127 21.65 -5.55 8.15
N ARG A 128 22.40 -6.66 8.16
CA ARG A 128 22.74 -7.39 9.39
C ARG A 128 23.86 -6.67 10.14
N GLU A 129 24.10 -7.07 11.38
CA GLU A 129 25.19 -6.53 12.21
C GLU A 129 26.58 -6.70 11.57
N ASP A 130 26.78 -7.78 10.80
CA ASP A 130 28.02 -8.03 10.04
C ASP A 130 28.13 -7.21 8.74
N GLY A 131 27.15 -6.35 8.45
CA GLY A 131 27.10 -5.50 7.26
C GLY A 131 26.55 -6.19 6.01
N THR A 132 26.24 -7.49 6.06
CA THR A 132 25.65 -8.20 4.92
C THR A 132 24.17 -7.88 4.73
N TRP A 133 23.67 -8.00 3.51
CA TRP A 133 22.28 -7.67 3.18
C TRP A 133 21.33 -8.83 3.52
N ILE A 134 20.19 -8.50 4.14
CA ILE A 134 19.10 -9.45 4.37
C ILE A 134 18.45 -9.84 3.03
N LYS A 135 18.26 -8.87 2.13
CA LYS A 135 17.87 -9.04 0.73
C LYS A 135 18.70 -8.09 -0.13
N THR A 136 19.01 -8.49 -1.35
CA THR A 136 19.73 -7.64 -2.31
C THR A 136 19.01 -6.30 -2.46
N PRO A 137 19.71 -5.17 -2.24
CA PRO A 137 19.10 -3.85 -2.39
C PRO A 137 18.82 -3.55 -3.87
N PRO A 138 17.89 -2.62 -4.15
CA PRO A 138 17.70 -2.10 -5.50
C PRO A 138 19.01 -1.49 -6.06
N ASP A 139 19.17 -1.57 -7.38
CA ASP A 139 20.35 -1.11 -8.12
C ASP A 139 20.46 0.43 -8.27
N TYR A 140 19.39 1.15 -7.93
CA TYR A 140 19.39 2.60 -7.84
C TYR A 140 19.84 3.10 -6.45
N PRO A 141 20.39 4.34 -6.36
CA PRO A 141 20.78 4.95 -5.10
C PRO A 141 19.64 5.01 -4.07
N PRO A 142 19.94 4.97 -2.76
CA PRO A 142 18.92 5.12 -1.71
C PRO A 142 18.09 6.39 -1.89
N ILE A 143 16.79 6.28 -1.62
CA ILE A 143 15.87 7.42 -1.72
C ILE A 143 16.17 8.37 -0.56
N SER A 144 16.42 9.64 -0.87
CA SER A 144 16.73 10.66 0.13
C SER A 144 16.14 12.01 -0.27
N THR A 145 16.05 12.90 0.71
CA THR A 145 15.69 14.32 0.51
C THR A 145 16.91 15.20 0.78
N PRO A 146 16.90 16.49 0.40
CA PRO A 146 18.02 17.39 0.68
C PRO A 146 18.38 17.49 2.18
N THR A 147 17.42 17.26 3.07
CA THR A 147 17.56 17.46 4.53
C THR A 147 17.48 16.18 5.35
N CYS A 148 17.16 15.03 4.74
CA CYS A 148 16.96 13.78 5.46
C CYS A 148 17.43 12.58 4.62
N LYS A 149 18.23 11.71 5.26
CA LYS A 149 18.77 10.48 4.66
C LYS A 149 18.00 9.22 5.06
N ASP A 150 17.36 9.23 6.23
CA ASP A 150 16.52 8.14 6.70
C ASP A 150 15.46 8.69 7.67
N ASN A 151 14.21 8.36 7.40
CA ASN A 151 13.08 8.62 8.27
C ASN A 151 12.02 7.51 8.22
N LEU A 152 12.39 6.32 7.72
CA LEU A 152 11.49 5.18 7.57
C LEU A 152 10.73 4.86 8.87
N ASP A 153 11.41 4.96 10.02
CA ASP A 153 10.80 4.71 11.33
C ASP A 153 9.57 5.58 11.60
N SER A 154 9.57 6.83 11.13
CA SER A 154 8.43 7.75 11.28
C SER A 154 7.19 7.32 10.48
N PHE A 155 7.39 6.52 9.43
CA PHE A 155 6.31 5.91 8.64
C PHE A 155 5.83 4.59 9.24
N ILE A 156 6.73 3.82 9.87
CA ILE A 156 6.41 2.56 10.55
C ILE A 156 5.73 2.79 11.89
N ASN A 157 6.08 3.88 12.60
CA ASN A 157 5.51 4.20 13.91
C ASN A 157 4.00 4.49 13.79
N MET A 158 3.19 3.75 14.56
CA MET A 158 1.72 3.79 14.57
C MET A 158 1.14 4.54 15.78
N GLU A 159 1.92 5.45 16.37
CA GLU A 159 1.47 6.41 17.37
C GLU A 159 0.63 7.52 16.72
N GLN A 160 -0.49 7.89 17.36
CA GLN A 160 -1.38 8.93 16.84
C GLN A 160 -0.76 10.31 17.07
N GLY A 161 -0.95 11.22 16.11
CA GLY A 161 -0.44 12.60 16.20
C GLY A 161 1.05 12.77 15.93
N THR A 162 1.78 11.69 15.65
CA THR A 162 3.19 11.73 15.24
C THR A 162 3.36 11.42 13.76
N GLY A 163 4.49 11.79 13.18
CA GLY A 163 4.87 11.46 11.79
C GLY A 163 3.98 12.10 10.73
N LEU A 164 4.12 11.64 9.49
CA LEU A 164 3.35 12.14 8.34
C LEU A 164 2.08 11.32 8.13
N GLY A 165 1.02 11.97 7.63
CA GLY A 165 -0.26 11.33 7.37
C GLY A 165 -1.09 11.03 8.63
N VAL A 166 -2.03 10.08 8.53
CA VAL A 166 -2.97 9.75 9.61
C VAL A 166 -2.92 8.27 9.93
N VAL A 167 -2.85 7.92 11.22
CA VAL A 167 -2.93 6.52 11.68
C VAL A 167 -4.39 6.11 11.86
N MET A 168 -4.74 4.94 11.30
CA MET A 168 -6.08 4.37 11.30
C MET A 168 -6.07 2.93 11.81
N SER A 169 -7.16 2.53 12.45
CA SER A 169 -7.54 1.12 12.64
C SER A 169 -8.02 0.48 11.33
N LEU A 170 -8.09 -0.84 11.29
CA LEU A 170 -8.69 -1.57 10.17
C LEU A 170 -10.11 -1.08 9.86
N LYS A 171 -10.95 -0.92 10.89
CA LYS A 171 -12.33 -0.43 10.73
C LYS A 171 -12.39 0.95 10.07
N GLN A 172 -11.53 1.87 10.49
CA GLN A 172 -11.45 3.21 9.90
C GLN A 172 -10.97 3.16 8.44
N LEU A 173 -9.96 2.35 8.13
CA LEU A 173 -9.46 2.19 6.77
C LEU A 173 -10.54 1.59 5.84
N VAL A 174 -11.23 0.55 6.31
CA VAL A 174 -12.34 -0.09 5.58
C VAL A 174 -13.47 0.92 5.38
N ASN A 175 -13.90 1.65 6.40
CA ASN A 175 -14.94 2.68 6.22
C ASN A 175 -14.55 3.72 5.16
N ARG A 176 -13.27 4.10 5.09
CA ARG A 176 -12.77 5.06 4.11
C ARG A 176 -12.85 4.54 2.67
N PHE A 177 -12.43 3.30 2.42
CA PHE A 177 -12.18 2.80 1.05
C PHE A 177 -13.05 1.61 0.60
N TYR A 178 -13.80 0.98 1.50
CA TYR A 178 -14.62 -0.19 1.17
C TYR A 178 -15.92 0.24 0.47
N ARG A 179 -16.08 -0.21 -0.78
CA ARG A 179 -17.28 -0.02 -1.60
C ARG A 179 -17.58 -1.35 -2.32
N PRO A 180 -18.61 -2.11 -1.90
CA PRO A 180 -18.91 -3.42 -2.47
C PRO A 180 -19.62 -3.32 -3.84
N ASN A 181 -20.31 -2.20 -4.11
CA ASN A 181 -21.15 -2.01 -5.28
C ASN A 181 -20.51 -1.01 -6.25
N VAL A 182 -19.48 -1.43 -6.98
CA VAL A 182 -19.13 -0.74 -8.22
C VAL A 182 -20.09 -1.27 -9.28
N ASN A 183 -21.14 -0.50 -9.61
CA ASN A 183 -22.01 -0.83 -10.74
C ASN A 183 -21.14 -1.01 -11.99
N THR A 184 -21.04 -2.25 -12.48
CA THR A 184 -20.43 -2.62 -13.75
C THR A 184 -21.38 -2.30 -14.90
N GLN A 185 -21.89 -1.06 -14.97
CA GLN A 185 -22.48 -0.61 -16.23
C GLN A 185 -21.34 -0.35 -17.21
N ALA A 186 -21.13 -1.31 -18.10
CA ALA A 186 -20.33 -1.10 -19.31
C ALA A 186 -20.88 0.11 -20.08
N PRO A 187 -20.04 0.90 -20.79
CA PRO A 187 -20.56 1.89 -21.71
C PRO A 187 -21.49 1.20 -22.70
N MET A 188 -22.73 1.68 -22.83
CA MET A 188 -23.62 1.20 -23.88
C MET A 188 -22.91 1.37 -25.24
N PRO A 189 -22.85 0.35 -26.09
CA PRO A 189 -22.36 0.53 -27.45
C PRO A 189 -23.23 1.58 -28.15
N PRO A 190 -22.65 2.43 -29.01
CA PRO A 190 -23.42 3.44 -29.73
C PRO A 190 -24.51 2.76 -30.56
N GLN A 191 -25.76 3.21 -30.37
CA GLN A 191 -26.88 2.74 -31.18
C GLN A 191 -26.64 3.16 -32.65
N PRO A 192 -26.86 2.27 -33.62
CA PRO A 192 -26.73 2.62 -35.02
C PRO A 192 -27.76 3.70 -35.38
N GLN A 193 -27.25 4.82 -35.93
CA GLN A 193 -28.10 5.86 -36.50
C GLN A 193 -28.91 5.27 -37.66
N ALA A 194 -30.23 5.43 -37.58
CA ALA A 194 -31.14 5.07 -38.66
C ALA A 194 -30.78 5.85 -39.93
N ALA A 195 -30.43 5.14 -40.99
CA ALA A 195 -30.29 5.72 -42.31
C ALA A 195 -31.68 6.18 -42.78
N THR A 196 -31.89 7.50 -42.84
CA THR A 196 -32.95 8.11 -43.63
C THR A 196 -32.59 7.91 -45.10
N ALA A 197 -33.25 6.96 -45.76
CA ALA A 197 -33.27 6.87 -47.21
C ALA A 197 -34.34 7.84 -47.75
N THR A 198 -33.90 8.76 -48.60
CA THR A 198 -34.69 9.58 -49.53
C THR A 198 -35.39 8.73 -50.57
#